data_AF-A0A1E7L5Q3-F1
#
_entry.id   AF-A0A1E7L5Q3-F1
#
_cell.length_a   1.000
_cell.length_b   1.000
_cell.length_c   1.000
_cell.angle_alpha   90.00
_cell.angle_beta   90.00
_cell.angle_gamma   90.00
#
_symmetry.space_group_name_H-M   'P 1'
#
loop_
_entity.id
_entity.type
_entity.pdbx_description
1 polymer ?
#
loop_
_entity_poly.entity_id
_entity_poly.type
_entity_poly.pdbx_seq_one_letter_code
_entity_poly.pdbx_strand_id
1 'polypeptide(L)' 'MKNVAQIRRESVEKYGPEPVTAEERLAHVLAVYADEPDTWMVVEGTNNMYGDGVRTGLTMGDLRELHTRLAGE' A
#
# COMPACT_ATOMS: atom_id res chain seq x y z
N MET A 1 -2.74 -19.32 15.44
CA MET A 1 -2.50 -18.60 14.17
C MET A 1 -3.75 -18.74 13.32
N LYS A 2 -4.26 -17.63 12.76
CA LYS A 2 -5.32 -17.70 11.74
C LYS A 2 -4.75 -18.40 10.51
N ASN A 3 -5.55 -19.23 9.84
CA ASN A 3 -5.12 -19.82 8.57
C ASN A 3 -5.28 -18.79 7.42
N VAL A 4 -4.59 -19.03 6.30
CA VAL A 4 -4.56 -18.11 5.15
C VAL A 4 -5.96 -17.81 4.61
N ALA A 5 -6.85 -18.80 4.60
CA ALA A 5 -8.23 -18.62 4.14
C ALA A 5 -9.04 -17.68 5.04
N GLN A 6 -8.84 -17.76 6.36
CA GLN A 6 -9.47 -16.86 7.31
C GLN A 6 -8.95 -15.44 7.17
N ILE A 7 -7.63 -15.27 7.01
CA ILE A 7 -7.01 -13.95 6.78
C ILE A 7 -7.57 -13.33 5.50
N ARG A 8 -7.61 -14.09 4.39
CA ARG A 8 -8.14 -13.62 3.12
C ARG A 8 -9.58 -13.15 3.23
N ARG A 9 -10.44 -13.93 3.88
CA ARG A 9 -11.87 -13.58 4.05
C ARG A 9 -12.03 -12.29 4.85
N GLU A 10 -11.32 -12.16 5.96
CA GLU A 10 -11.37 -10.94 6.79
C GLU A 10 -10.83 -9.72 6.03
N SER A 11 -9.77 -9.88 5.24
CA SER A 11 -9.26 -8.82 4.37
C SER A 11 -10.27 -8.40 3.29
N VAL A 12 -10.96 -9.36 2.67
CA VAL A 12 -11.98 -9.06 1.64
C VAL A 12 -13.19 -8.36 2.25
N GLU A 13 -13.62 -8.77 3.44
CA GLU A 13 -14.72 -8.13 4.17
C GLU A 13 -14.37 -6.70 4.58
N LYS A 14 -13.13 -6.46 5.01
CA LYS A 14 -12.70 -5.16 5.53
C LYS A 14 -12.28 -4.16 4.44
N TYR A 15 -11.61 -4.63 3.39
CA TYR A 15 -10.94 -3.77 2.41
C TYR A 15 -11.45 -3.96 0.97
N GLY A 16 -12.44 -4.84 0.77
CA GLY A 16 -12.99 -5.13 -0.55
C GLY A 16 -12.21 -6.21 -1.31
N PRO A 17 -12.57 -6.47 -2.58
CA PRO A 17 -11.94 -7.51 -3.39
C PRO A 17 -10.44 -7.24 -3.60
N GLU A 18 -9.74 -8.28 -4.07
CA GLU A 18 -8.31 -8.19 -4.38
C GLU A 18 -8.05 -7.13 -5.47
N PRO A 19 -7.17 -6.14 -5.20
CA PRO A 19 -6.89 -5.06 -6.16
C PRO A 19 -6.03 -5.56 -7.33
N VAL A 20 -6.46 -5.30 -8.55
CA VAL A 20 -5.81 -5.81 -9.78
C VAL A 20 -5.06 -4.75 -10.57
N THR A 21 -5.41 -3.46 -10.46
CA THR A 21 -4.64 -2.36 -11.06
C THR A 21 -3.68 -1.69 -10.08
N ALA A 22 -2.76 -0.86 -10.58
CA ALA A 22 -1.82 -0.14 -9.73
C ALA A 22 -2.54 0.88 -8.82
N GLU A 23 -3.56 1.53 -9.34
CA GLU A 23 -4.40 2.50 -8.65
C GLU A 23 -5.23 1.82 -7.55
N GLU A 24 -5.83 0.67 -7.86
CA GLU A 24 -6.57 -0.14 -6.89
C GLU A 24 -5.65 -0.63 -5.76
N ARG A 25 -4.41 -1.01 -6.09
CA ARG A 25 -3.41 -1.42 -5.09
C ARG A 25 -3.00 -0.26 -4.20
N LEU A 26 -2.80 0.93 -4.76
CA LEU A 26 -2.51 2.14 -3.99
C LEU A 26 -3.66 2.47 -3.04
N ALA A 27 -4.90 2.47 -3.54
CA ALA A 27 -6.08 2.71 -2.71
C ALA A 27 -6.21 1.67 -1.59
N HIS A 28 -5.94 0.39 -1.88
CA HIS A 28 -5.94 -0.68 -0.89
C HIS A 28 -4.88 -0.46 0.21
N VAL A 29 -3.63 -0.12 -0.16
CA VAL A 29 -2.56 0.19 0.81
C VAL A 29 -2.97 1.36 1.70
N LEU A 30 -3.52 2.43 1.12
CA LEU A 30 -4.00 3.59 1.88
C LEU A 30 -5.14 3.24 2.85
N ALA A 31 -6.04 2.33 2.47
CA ALA A 31 -7.11 1.85 3.35
C ALA A 31 -6.59 0.95 4.49
N VAL A 32 -5.60 0.10 4.21
CA VAL A 32 -4.99 -0.78 5.23
C VAL A 32 -4.25 0.02 6.30
N TYR A 33 -3.53 1.07 5.88
CA TYR A 33 -2.70 1.91 6.75
C TYR A 33 -3.31 3.31 6.98
N ALA A 34 -4.64 3.40 7.00
CA ALA A 34 -5.33 4.68 7.16
C ALA A 34 -4.92 5.42 8.44
N ASP A 35 -4.65 4.68 9.52
CA ASP A 35 -4.29 5.20 10.84
C ASP A 35 -2.78 5.47 11.01
N GLU A 36 -1.95 5.12 10.03
CA GLU A 36 -0.50 5.34 10.12
C GLU A 36 -0.15 6.82 9.87
N PRO A 37 0.82 7.37 10.62
CA PRO A 37 1.21 8.76 10.47
C PRO A 37 1.88 8.99 9.11
N ASP A 38 1.72 10.21 8.58
CA ASP A 38 2.27 10.60 7.28
C ASP A 38 3.76 10.37 7.16
N THR A 39 4.50 10.50 8.26
CA THR A 39 5.95 10.31 8.33
C THR A 39 6.39 8.84 8.32
N TRP A 40 5.44 7.90 8.40
CA TRP A 40 5.75 6.48 8.33
C TRP A 40 6.24 6.12 6.93
N MET A 41 7.43 5.54 6.87
CA MET A 41 8.10 5.20 5.62
C MET A 41 7.58 3.85 5.10
N VAL A 42 7.01 3.86 3.90
CA VAL A 42 6.58 2.63 3.23
C VAL A 42 7.75 2.11 2.41
N VAL A 43 8.54 1.22 3.03
CA VAL A 43 9.57 0.46 2.32
C VAL A 43 8.93 -0.83 1.78
N GLU A 44 8.33 -0.79 0.60
CA GLU A 44 8.18 -2.02 -0.18
C GLU A 44 9.52 -2.28 -0.87
N GLY A 45 10.36 -3.08 -0.22
CA GLY A 45 11.72 -3.32 -0.67
C GLY A 45 11.72 -3.99 -2.05
N THR A 46 12.18 -3.27 -3.06
CA THR A 46 12.75 -3.87 -4.28
C THR A 46 14.08 -4.54 -3.92
N ASN A 47 14.02 -5.53 -3.02
CA ASN A 47 15.19 -6.25 -2.53
C ASN A 47 16.01 -6.74 -3.74
N ASN A 48 17.24 -6.22 -3.87
CA ASN A 48 18.24 -6.55 -4.89
C ASN A 48 17.94 -6.20 -6.37
N MET A 49 16.97 -5.34 -6.70
CA MET A 49 16.72 -5.01 -8.12
C MET A 49 17.59 -3.87 -8.69
N TYR A 50 18.08 -2.94 -7.85
CA TYR A 50 18.75 -1.71 -8.34
C TYR A 50 20.09 -1.37 -7.64
N GLY A 51 20.73 -2.32 -6.94
CA GLY A 51 22.01 -2.12 -6.24
C GLY A 51 21.86 -1.85 -4.73
N ASP A 52 22.89 -1.27 -4.10
CA ASP A 52 22.92 -0.92 -2.66
C ASP A 52 21.84 0.13 -2.31
N GLY A 53 20.59 -0.32 -2.14
CA GLY A 53 19.53 0.39 -1.46
C GLY A 53 19.12 1.73 -2.05
N VAL A 54 18.60 1.74 -3.29
CA VAL A 54 17.77 2.88 -3.74
C VAL A 54 16.53 2.93 -2.85
N ARG A 55 16.58 3.78 -1.81
CA ARG A 55 15.40 4.15 -1.05
C ARG A 55 14.51 4.98 -1.97
N THR A 56 13.48 4.37 -2.54
CA THR A 56 12.40 5.12 -3.20
C THR A 56 11.65 6.00 -2.19
N GLY A 57 11.69 5.62 -0.90
CA GLY A 57 11.48 6.51 0.24
C GLY A 57 10.10 7.15 0.35
N LEU A 58 9.08 6.56 -0.28
CA LEU A 58 7.72 7.10 -0.19
C LEU A 58 7.17 6.91 1.21
N THR A 59 6.75 8.01 1.81
CA THR A 59 6.01 8.05 3.06
C THR A 59 4.52 7.84 2.80
N MET A 60 3.73 7.54 3.84
CA MET A 60 2.27 7.52 3.71
C MET A 60 1.72 8.86 3.24
N GLY A 61 2.35 9.99 3.61
CA GLY A 61 2.04 11.31 3.08
C GLY A 61 2.21 11.37 1.56
N ASP A 62 3.37 10.94 1.05
CA ASP A 62 3.66 10.94 -0.40
C ASP A 62 2.66 10.07 -1.18
N LEU A 63 2.28 8.91 -0.63
CA LEU A 63 1.30 8.02 -1.25
C LEU A 63 -0.10 8.63 -1.32
N ARG A 64 -0.53 9.35 -0.26
CA ARG A 64 -1.82 10.06 -0.25
C ARG A 64 -1.82 11.23 -1.24
N GLU A 65 -0.71 11.97 -1.33
CA GLU A 65 -0.55 13.05 -2.30
C GLU A 65 -0.60 12.51 -3.74
N LEU A 66 0.15 11.45 -4.04
CA LEU A 66 0.13 10.79 -5.35
C LEU A 66 -1.27 10.29 -5.71
N HIS A 67 -1.97 9.65 -4.78
CA HIS A 67 -3.33 9.18 -4.99
C HIS A 67 -4.29 10.33 -5.31
N THR A 68 -4.14 11.47 -4.63
CA THR A 68 -4.96 12.67 -4.90
C THR A 68 -4.72 13.22 -6.29
N ARG A 69 -3.45 13.27 -6.73
CA ARG A 69 -3.08 13.72 -8.07
C ARG A 69 -3.66 12.81 -9.16
N LEU A 70 -3.54 11.50 -8.99
CA LEU A 70 -4.06 10.51 -9.94
C LEU A 70 -5.60 10.50 -10.02
N ALA A 71 -6.30 10.92 -8.97
CA ALA A 71 -7.76 11.03 -8.97
C ALA A 71 -8.27 12.32 -9.64
N GLY A 72 -7.39 13.29 -9.90
CA GLY A 72 -7.71 14.59 -10.50
C GLY A 72 -7.32 14.74 -11.98
N GLU A 73 -6.70 13.72 -12.58
CA GLU A 73 -6.36 13.60 -14.01
C GLU A 73 -7.37 12.72 -14.75
#